data_AF-A0A934ND02-F1
#
_entry.id   AF-A0A934ND02-F1
#
_cell.length_a   1.000
_cell.length_b   1.000
_cell.length_c   1.000
_cell.angle_alpha   90.00
_cell.angle_beta   90.00
_cell.angle_gamma   90.00
#
_symmetry.space_group_name_H-M   'P 1'
#
loop_
_entity.id
_entity.type
_entity.pdbx_description
1 polymer ?
#
loop_
_entity_poly.entity_id
_entity_poly.type
_entity_poly.pdbx_seq_one_letter_code
_entity_poly.pdbx_strand_id
1 'polypeptide(L)'
;MQDGDVNVDNGRVVINGTVTQSVHVGQGSVIVNGTVDRDVTLGSGSVRVNGRVRMSVDSNHGPVQVSTTGIVGRDLRAAGASLELLGNVGMSVQANDADVSIGEEAHVGRDLWAYGGSLLLNGNVGLSLNAKGTHVTLGPRSHVGRDVNVHGGSLSRT
;
A
#
# COMPACT_ATOMS: atom_id res chain seq x y z
N MET A 1 -13.06 17.04 -13.62
CA MET A 1 -13.48 16.76 -12.24
C MET A 1 -14.71 15.89 -12.32
N GLN A 2 -14.76 14.79 -11.57
CA GLN A 2 -15.93 13.93 -11.48
C GLN A 2 -16.50 14.03 -10.06
N ASP A 3 -17.76 14.44 -9.96
CA ASP A 3 -18.38 14.84 -8.70
C ASP A 3 -19.12 13.70 -7.96
N GLY A 4 -18.83 12.46 -8.32
CA GLY A 4 -19.50 11.29 -7.79
C GLY A 4 -18.61 10.07 -7.81
N ASP A 5 -19.15 8.96 -7.31
CA ASP A 5 -18.43 7.69 -7.29
C ASP A 5 -18.16 7.18 -8.70
N VAL A 6 -17.03 6.50 -8.85
CA VAL A 6 -16.70 5.74 -10.06
C VAL A 6 -16.87 4.26 -9.72
N ASN A 7 -17.90 3.64 -10.29
CA ASN A 7 -18.20 2.22 -10.12
C ASN A 7 -17.93 1.47 -11.42
N VAL A 8 -17.04 0.48 -11.41
CA VAL A 8 -16.68 -0.33 -12.58
C VAL A 8 -16.59 -1.80 -12.20
N ASP A 9 -17.44 -2.64 -12.78
CA ASP A 9 -17.47 -4.07 -12.43
C ASP A 9 -16.21 -4.81 -12.90
N ASN A 10 -15.79 -4.57 -14.14
CA ASN A 10 -14.58 -5.15 -14.72
C ASN A 10 -13.94 -4.17 -15.72
N GLY A 11 -12.62 -4.01 -15.65
CA GLY A 11 -11.85 -3.33 -16.68
C GLY A 11 -10.67 -2.52 -16.15
N ARG A 12 -10.21 -1.59 -16.99
CA ARG A 12 -9.11 -0.69 -16.65
C ARG A 12 -9.63 0.71 -16.38
N VAL A 13 -9.39 1.20 -15.17
CA VAL A 13 -9.74 2.56 -14.72
C VAL A 13 -8.46 3.38 -14.61
N VAL A 14 -8.40 4.52 -15.31
CA VAL A 14 -7.28 5.46 -15.25
C VAL A 14 -7.79 6.83 -14.84
N ILE A 15 -7.33 7.32 -13.69
CA ILE A 15 -7.74 8.60 -13.12
C ILE A 15 -6.61 9.59 -13.32
N ASN A 16 -6.74 10.46 -14.32
CA ASN A 16 -5.78 11.55 -14.57
C ASN A 16 -6.19 12.87 -13.90
N GLY A 17 -7.48 13.03 -13.57
CA GLY A 17 -8.02 14.22 -12.91
C GLY A 17 -8.43 13.96 -11.46
N THR A 18 -9.37 14.77 -10.97
CA THR A 18 -9.95 14.60 -9.62
C THR A 18 -11.28 13.87 -9.67
N VAL A 19 -11.42 12.84 -8.82
CA VAL A 19 -12.68 12.21 -8.40
C VAL A 19 -12.96 12.67 -6.97
N THR A 20 -14.08 13.36 -6.74
CA THR A 20 -14.41 13.95 -5.42
C THR A 20 -14.98 12.94 -4.43
N GLN A 21 -15.41 11.78 -4.91
CA GLN A 21 -15.89 10.68 -4.09
C GLN A 21 -14.99 9.44 -4.22
N SER A 22 -15.56 8.24 -4.06
CA SER A 22 -14.82 6.99 -4.03
C SER A 22 -14.74 6.33 -5.40
N VAL A 23 -13.75 5.45 -5.55
CA VAL A 23 -13.58 4.62 -6.74
C VAL A 23 -13.74 3.17 -6.32
N HIS A 24 -14.73 2.49 -6.85
CA HIS A 24 -15.02 1.09 -6.61
C HIS A 24 -14.85 0.31 -7.91
N VAL A 25 -13.90 -0.62 -7.92
CA VAL A 25 -13.66 -1.50 -9.06
C VAL A 25 -13.78 -2.95 -8.61
N GLY A 26 -14.65 -3.71 -9.26
CA GLY A 26 -14.83 -5.13 -8.96
C GLY A 26 -13.60 -5.93 -9.36
N GLN A 27 -13.24 -5.86 -10.64
CA GLN A 27 -12.12 -6.60 -11.23
C GLN A 27 -11.32 -5.74 -12.22
N GLY A 28 -10.02 -5.99 -12.34
CA GLY A 28 -9.19 -5.45 -13.40
C GLY A 28 -8.03 -4.58 -12.89
N SER A 29 -7.94 -3.32 -13.30
CA SER A 29 -6.82 -2.46 -12.89
C SER A 29 -7.23 -1.03 -12.63
N VAL A 30 -6.67 -0.44 -11.56
CA VAL A 30 -6.86 0.97 -11.19
C VAL A 30 -5.52 1.68 -11.21
N ILE A 31 -5.43 2.76 -11.98
CA ILE A 31 -4.26 3.64 -12.03
C ILE A 31 -4.69 5.04 -11.61
N VAL A 32 -4.19 5.52 -10.48
CA VAL A 32 -4.45 6.87 -9.96
C VAL A 32 -3.26 7.76 -10.28
N ASN A 33 -3.35 8.58 -11.32
CA ASN A 33 -2.37 9.61 -11.66
C ASN A 33 -2.75 10.98 -11.07
N GLY A 34 -4.05 11.24 -10.93
CA GLY A 34 -4.60 12.47 -10.37
C GLY A 34 -4.92 12.34 -8.88
N THR A 35 -6.16 12.65 -8.51
CA THR A 35 -6.59 12.63 -7.11
C THR A 35 -7.94 11.93 -6.93
N VAL A 36 -8.04 11.11 -5.88
CA VAL A 36 -9.29 10.57 -5.35
C VAL A 36 -9.45 11.14 -3.94
N ASP A 37 -10.54 11.86 -3.69
CA ASP A 37 -10.74 12.57 -2.42
C ASP A 37 -11.19 11.65 -1.28
N ARG A 38 -11.70 10.47 -1.62
CA ARG A 38 -12.11 9.45 -0.67
C ARG A 38 -11.27 8.20 -0.86
N ASP A 39 -11.92 7.07 -1.04
CA ASP A 39 -11.32 5.74 -1.00
C ASP A 39 -11.18 5.16 -2.41
N VAL A 40 -10.19 4.29 -2.57
CA VAL A 40 -10.08 3.41 -3.75
C VAL A 40 -10.23 1.99 -3.25
N THR A 41 -11.27 1.30 -3.72
CA THR A 41 -11.51 -0.11 -3.41
C THR A 41 -11.43 -0.92 -4.69
N LEU A 42 -10.56 -1.94 -4.70
CA LEU A 42 -10.45 -2.93 -5.78
C LEU A 42 -10.75 -4.33 -5.21
N GLY A 43 -11.67 -5.05 -5.83
CA GLY A 43 -12.03 -6.41 -5.42
C GLY A 43 -11.07 -7.51 -5.89
N SER A 44 -10.48 -7.34 -7.08
CA SER A 44 -9.45 -8.22 -7.65
C SER A 44 -8.68 -7.54 -8.77
N GLY A 45 -7.35 -7.65 -8.78
CA GLY A 45 -6.52 -7.22 -9.90
C GLY A 45 -5.33 -6.37 -9.46
N SER A 46 -5.05 -5.24 -10.11
CA SER A 46 -3.91 -4.40 -9.74
C SER A 46 -4.28 -2.96 -9.42
N VAL A 47 -3.64 -2.41 -8.38
CA VAL A 47 -3.73 -0.98 -8.03
C VAL A 47 -2.37 -0.34 -8.18
N ARG A 48 -2.32 0.79 -8.91
CA ARG A 48 -1.16 1.66 -8.95
C ARG A 48 -1.53 3.09 -8.59
N VAL A 49 -0.91 3.61 -7.53
CA VAL A 49 -1.07 5.00 -7.08
C VAL A 49 0.18 5.80 -7.44
N ASN A 50 0.06 6.65 -8.46
CA ASN A 50 1.09 7.62 -8.83
C ASN A 50 0.81 9.03 -8.27
N GLY A 51 -0.47 9.35 -8.10
CA GLY A 51 -0.97 10.61 -7.55
C GLY A 51 -1.40 10.47 -6.10
N ARG A 52 -2.61 10.93 -5.77
CA ARG A 52 -3.09 10.99 -4.38
C ARG A 52 -4.43 10.30 -4.18
N VAL A 53 -4.52 9.50 -3.13
CA VAL A 53 -5.78 9.04 -2.52
C VAL A 53 -5.85 9.67 -1.14
N ARG A 54 -6.83 10.53 -0.89
CA ARG A 54 -6.88 11.32 0.36
C ARG A 54 -7.30 10.50 1.57
N MET A 55 -8.10 9.46 1.37
CA MET A 55 -8.44 8.51 2.43
C MET A 55 -7.66 7.22 2.23
N SER A 56 -8.33 6.09 2.05
CA SER A 56 -7.70 4.77 2.10
C SER A 56 -7.69 4.08 0.73
N VAL A 57 -6.77 3.15 0.59
CA VAL A 57 -6.73 2.21 -0.54
C VAL A 57 -6.93 0.82 0.01
N ASP A 58 -7.95 0.13 -0.48
CA ASP A 58 -8.29 -1.24 -0.13
C ASP A 58 -8.23 -2.08 -1.41
N SER A 59 -7.23 -2.96 -1.53
CA SER A 59 -7.06 -3.86 -2.66
C SER A 59 -7.10 -5.30 -2.20
N ASN A 60 -8.16 -5.98 -2.60
CA ASN A 60 -8.30 -7.40 -2.42
C ASN A 60 -7.79 -8.07 -3.70
N HIS A 61 -6.82 -8.98 -3.57
CA HIS A 61 -6.14 -9.74 -4.61
C HIS A 61 -5.32 -8.97 -5.66
N GLY A 62 -4.13 -9.50 -5.94
CA GLY A 62 -3.17 -9.03 -6.95
C GLY A 62 -2.20 -7.95 -6.44
N PRO A 63 -1.38 -7.35 -7.33
CA PRO A 63 -0.30 -6.48 -6.92
C PRO A 63 -0.75 -5.05 -6.65
N VAL A 64 -0.21 -4.46 -5.59
CA VAL A 64 -0.41 -3.06 -5.22
C VAL A 64 0.91 -2.31 -5.27
N GLN A 65 0.89 -1.14 -5.90
CA GLN A 65 2.06 -0.30 -6.02
C GLN A 65 1.73 1.16 -5.72
N VAL A 66 2.50 1.76 -4.82
CA VAL A 66 2.45 3.20 -4.55
C VAL A 66 3.80 3.78 -4.96
N SER A 67 3.82 4.61 -6.00
CA SER A 67 5.07 5.20 -6.51
C SER A 67 5.68 6.17 -5.51
N THR A 68 6.90 6.63 -5.78
CA THR A 68 7.60 7.65 -4.96
C THR A 68 6.79 8.95 -4.80
N THR A 69 6.00 9.32 -5.81
CA THR A 69 5.08 10.47 -5.77
C THR A 69 3.70 10.11 -5.22
N GLY A 70 3.41 8.83 -5.07
CA GLY A 70 2.15 8.29 -4.61
C GLY A 70 1.89 8.60 -3.14
N ILE A 71 0.68 9.05 -2.84
CA ILE A 71 0.27 9.35 -1.46
C ILE A 71 -1.08 8.71 -1.16
N VAL A 72 -1.13 7.93 -0.09
CA VAL A 72 -2.36 7.46 0.56
C VAL A 72 -2.49 8.21 1.88
N GLY A 73 -3.55 9.01 2.04
CA GLY A 73 -3.68 9.92 3.17
C GLY A 73 -3.97 9.22 4.49
N ARG A 74 -4.62 8.05 4.44
CA ARG A 74 -5.00 7.25 5.60
C ARG A 74 -4.33 5.89 5.54
N ASP A 75 -5.11 4.83 5.35
CA ASP A 75 -4.67 3.46 5.47
C ASP A 75 -4.50 2.82 4.09
N LEU A 76 -3.50 1.96 3.97
CA LEU A 76 -3.32 1.10 2.79
C LEU A 76 -3.52 -0.35 3.22
N ARG A 77 -4.56 -1.00 2.68
CA ARG A 77 -4.79 -2.43 2.87
C ARG A 77 -4.57 -3.14 1.54
N ALA A 78 -3.56 -3.99 1.51
CA ALA A 78 -3.23 -4.83 0.37
C ALA A 78 -3.32 -6.30 0.82
N ALA A 79 -3.96 -7.14 0.02
CA ALA A 79 -4.07 -8.56 0.30
C ALA A 79 -4.05 -9.34 -1.00
N GLY A 80 -2.89 -9.75 -1.47
CA GLY A 80 -2.76 -10.40 -2.76
C GLY A 80 -1.36 -10.96 -3.04
N ALA A 81 -0.84 -10.59 -4.21
CA ALA A 81 0.41 -11.15 -4.70
C ALA A 81 1.62 -10.40 -4.13
N SER A 82 1.60 -9.08 -4.21
CA SER A 82 2.71 -8.26 -3.73
C SER A 82 2.29 -6.84 -3.40
N LEU A 83 3.00 -6.23 -2.46
CA LEU A 83 2.95 -4.80 -2.18
C LEU A 83 4.34 -4.19 -2.42
N GLU A 84 4.39 -3.17 -3.27
CA GLU A 84 5.55 -2.28 -3.42
C GLU A 84 5.16 -0.86 -3.01
N LEU A 85 5.64 -0.43 -1.85
CA LEU A 85 5.44 0.92 -1.33
C LEU A 85 6.74 1.71 -1.50
N LEU A 86 6.74 2.70 -2.39
CA LEU A 86 7.84 3.65 -2.59
C LEU A 86 7.47 5.05 -2.09
N GLY A 87 6.17 5.35 -1.97
CA GLY A 87 5.63 6.63 -1.53
C GLY A 87 5.16 6.63 -0.08
N ASN A 88 4.15 7.47 0.19
CA ASN A 88 3.74 7.80 1.54
C ASN A 88 2.34 7.27 1.89
N VAL A 89 2.21 6.70 3.10
CA VAL A 89 0.95 6.33 3.73
C VAL A 89 0.83 7.10 5.04
N GLY A 90 -0.19 7.94 5.16
CA GLY A 90 -0.32 8.87 6.28
C GLY A 90 -0.61 8.21 7.63
N MET A 91 -1.25 7.04 7.63
CA MET A 91 -1.49 6.24 8.82
C MET A 91 -0.81 4.87 8.70
N SER A 92 -1.58 3.80 8.61
CA SER A 92 -1.04 2.44 8.73
C SER A 92 -1.12 1.67 7.42
N VAL A 93 -0.24 0.69 7.30
CA VAL A 93 -0.24 -0.27 6.19
C VAL A 93 -0.57 -1.64 6.74
N GLN A 94 -1.55 -2.30 6.13
CA GLN A 94 -1.84 -3.70 6.35
C GLN A 94 -1.64 -4.47 5.05
N ALA A 95 -0.55 -5.22 4.98
CA ALA A 95 -0.17 -6.02 3.83
C ALA A 95 -0.32 -7.51 4.18
N ASN A 96 -1.19 -8.21 3.48
CA ASN A 96 -1.38 -9.65 3.55
C ASN A 96 -0.95 -10.28 2.20
N ASP A 97 0.24 -9.93 1.75
CA ASP A 97 0.77 -10.25 0.42
C ASP A 97 1.88 -11.28 0.48
N ALA A 98 2.12 -12.03 -0.59
CA ALA A 98 3.24 -12.98 -0.63
C ALA A 98 4.59 -12.27 -0.47
N ASP A 99 4.75 -11.11 -1.13
CA ASP A 99 5.96 -10.28 -1.05
C ASP A 99 5.62 -8.83 -0.70
N VAL A 100 6.26 -8.29 0.33
CA VAL A 100 6.10 -6.90 0.76
C VAL A 100 7.44 -6.18 0.68
N SER A 101 7.51 -5.10 -0.08
CA SER A 101 8.69 -4.24 -0.23
C SER A 101 8.34 -2.81 0.12
N ILE A 102 9.03 -2.27 1.11
CA ILE A 102 8.93 -0.87 1.54
C ILE A 102 10.25 -0.19 1.17
N GLY A 103 10.21 0.65 0.13
CA GLY A 103 11.38 1.32 -0.43
C GLY A 103 12.01 2.34 0.51
N GLU A 104 13.22 2.78 0.19
CA GLU A 104 14.00 3.71 1.02
C GLU A 104 13.31 5.06 1.26
N GLU A 105 12.59 5.56 0.25
CA GLU A 105 11.87 6.84 0.33
C GLU A 105 10.47 6.69 0.96
N ALA A 106 10.03 5.47 1.22
CA ALA A 106 8.69 5.22 1.70
C ALA A 106 8.52 5.60 3.17
N HIS A 107 7.36 6.17 3.49
CA HIS A 107 6.98 6.50 4.85
C HIS A 107 5.59 5.94 5.19
N VAL A 108 5.54 5.17 6.27
CA VAL A 108 4.31 4.74 6.94
C VAL A 108 4.18 5.56 8.21
N GLY A 109 3.18 6.43 8.30
CA GLY A 109 3.04 7.39 9.41
C GLY A 109 2.83 6.74 10.77
N ARG A 110 2.25 5.53 10.79
CA ARG A 110 1.97 4.77 12.01
C ARG A 110 2.54 3.36 11.95
N ASP A 111 1.67 2.37 11.84
CA ASP A 111 2.00 0.97 12.04
C ASP A 111 2.08 0.24 10.70
N LEU A 112 3.04 -0.69 10.59
CA LEU A 112 3.13 -1.61 9.45
C LEU A 112 2.82 -3.02 9.93
N TRP A 113 1.72 -3.58 9.46
CA TRP A 113 1.41 -5.00 9.59
C TRP A 113 1.70 -5.68 8.25
N ALA A 114 2.72 -6.54 8.22
CA ALA A 114 3.13 -7.24 7.02
C ALA A 114 3.09 -8.75 7.29
N TYR A 115 2.10 -9.42 6.71
CA TYR A 115 1.85 -10.84 6.85
C TYR A 115 2.01 -11.50 5.48
N GLY A 116 3.03 -12.33 5.30
CA GLY A 116 3.40 -12.78 3.96
C GLY A 116 4.49 -13.84 3.92
N GLY A 117 5.04 -14.06 2.72
CA GLY A 117 6.21 -14.90 2.52
C GLY A 117 7.49 -14.12 2.83
N SER A 118 7.69 -12.97 2.18
CA SER A 118 8.89 -12.14 2.34
C SER A 118 8.54 -10.69 2.65
N LEU A 119 9.29 -10.08 3.57
CA LEU A 119 9.27 -8.64 3.84
C LEU A 119 10.67 -8.06 3.66
N LEU A 120 10.78 -7.01 2.85
CA LEU A 120 11.93 -6.12 2.79
C LEU A 120 11.50 -4.71 3.23
N LEU A 121 12.01 -4.25 4.36
CA LEU A 121 11.80 -2.89 4.85
C LEU A 121 13.09 -2.09 4.72
N ASN A 122 13.09 -1.08 3.85
CA ASN A 122 14.17 -0.10 3.71
C ASN A 122 13.75 1.32 4.12
N GLY A 123 12.44 1.58 4.20
CA GLY A 123 11.86 2.89 4.54
C GLY A 123 11.59 3.09 6.03
N ASN A 124 10.70 4.04 6.33
CA ASN A 124 10.39 4.47 7.69
C ASN A 124 8.97 4.06 8.12
N VAL A 125 8.86 3.46 9.30
CA VAL A 125 7.62 3.19 10.02
C VAL A 125 7.59 4.06 11.27
N GLY A 126 6.61 4.96 11.35
CA GLY A 126 6.55 5.98 12.41
C GLY A 126 6.35 5.40 13.80
N LEU A 127 5.61 4.29 13.92
CA LEU A 127 5.35 3.58 15.17
C LEU A 127 5.93 2.17 15.13
N SER A 128 5.10 1.14 15.07
CA SER A 128 5.55 -0.25 15.24
C SER A 128 5.46 -1.07 13.96
N LEU A 129 6.42 -1.97 13.79
CA LEU A 129 6.42 -3.02 12.77
C LEU A 129 5.94 -4.33 13.38
N ASN A 130 4.93 -4.95 12.77
CA ASN A 130 4.48 -6.29 13.07
C ASN A 130 4.58 -7.13 11.80
N ALA A 131 5.62 -7.95 11.70
CA ALA A 131 5.89 -8.78 10.54
C ALA A 131 5.67 -10.26 10.86
N LYS A 132 5.08 -11.01 9.93
CA LYS A 132 5.06 -12.48 9.95
C LYS A 132 5.40 -12.98 8.56
N GLY A 133 6.44 -13.78 8.43
CA GLY A 133 6.77 -14.42 7.16
C GLY A 133 7.99 -15.32 7.25
N THR A 134 8.35 -15.90 6.12
CA THR A 134 9.50 -16.81 5.99
C THR A 134 10.83 -16.05 6.03
N HIS A 135 10.87 -14.87 5.40
CA HIS A 135 12.04 -14.01 5.36
C HIS A 135 11.64 -12.58 5.69
N VAL A 136 12.22 -12.01 6.74
CA VAL A 136 12.04 -10.60 7.09
C VAL A 136 13.41 -9.94 7.08
N THR A 137 13.59 -8.95 6.21
CA THR A 137 14.83 -8.19 6.08
C THR A 137 14.58 -6.72 6.40
N LEU A 138 15.34 -6.22 7.37
CA LEU A 138 15.41 -4.81 7.71
C LEU A 138 16.69 -4.25 7.10
N GLY A 139 16.55 -3.42 6.07
CA GLY A 139 17.69 -2.81 5.40
C GLY A 139 18.38 -1.74 6.25
N PRO A 140 19.56 -1.28 5.80
CA PRO A 140 20.42 -0.41 6.60
C PRO A 140 19.82 0.97 6.88
N ARG A 141 18.89 1.41 6.03
CA ARG A 141 18.19 2.68 6.14
C ARG A 141 16.82 2.58 6.81
N SER A 142 16.41 1.37 7.18
CA SER A 142 15.11 1.17 7.82
C SER A 142 15.06 1.85 9.19
N HIS A 143 13.92 2.47 9.47
CA HIS A 143 13.64 3.09 10.76
C HIS A 143 12.25 2.65 11.25
N VAL A 144 12.17 2.23 12.51
CA VAL A 144 10.91 1.93 13.19
C VAL A 144 10.90 2.71 14.49
N GLY A 145 9.92 3.60 14.66
CA GLY A 145 9.92 4.57 15.76
C GLY A 145 9.64 3.97 17.14
N ARG A 146 9.07 2.77 17.20
CA ARG A 146 8.76 2.04 18.44
C ARG A 146 9.20 0.57 18.34
N ASP A 147 8.25 -0.34 18.28
CA ASP A 147 8.49 -1.77 18.46
C ASP A 147 8.64 -2.49 17.14
N VAL A 148 9.47 -3.53 17.14
CA VAL A 148 9.64 -4.45 16.02
C VAL A 148 9.28 -5.86 16.50
N ASN A 149 8.11 -6.34 16.09
CA ASN A 149 7.65 -7.69 16.37
C ASN A 149 7.73 -8.51 15.09
N VAL A 150 8.56 -9.56 15.10
CA VAL A 150 8.71 -10.49 13.98
C VAL A 150 8.32 -11.89 14.43
N HIS A 151 7.35 -12.48 13.74
CA HIS A 151 6.81 -13.79 14.06
C HIS A 151 7.12 -14.78 12.94
N GLY A 152 7.92 -15.81 13.25
CA GLY A 152 8.30 -16.86 12.29
C GLY A 152 9.40 -16.47 11.32
N GLY A 153 9.89 -17.47 10.58
CA GLY A 153 10.93 -17.30 9.56
C GLY A 153 12.31 -16.91 10.10
N SER A 154 13.10 -16.33 9.21
CA SER A 154 14.40 -15.72 9.51
C SER A 154 14.29 -14.20 9.50
N LEU A 155 14.96 -13.56 10.47
CA LEU A 155 15.13 -12.11 10.52
C LEU A 155 16.58 -11.76 10.19
N SER A 156 16.78 -10.94 9.18
CA SER A 156 18.09 -10.35 8.86
C SER A 156 18.03 -8.84 9.02
N ARG A 157 19.10 -8.28 9.58
CA ARG A 157 19.33 -6.83 9.63
C ARG A 157 20.70 -6.58 9.03
N THR A 158 20.75 -5.75 8.00
CA THR A 158 21.96 -5.45 7.22
C THR A 158 22.32 -3.99 7.30
#